data_AF-A0A1H7V6F1-F1
#
_entry.id   AF-A0A1H7V6F1-F1
#
_cell.length_a   1.000
_cell.length_b   1.000
_cell.length_c   1.000
_cell.angle_alpha   90.00
_cell.angle_beta   90.00
_cell.angle_gamma   90.00
#
_symmetry.space_group_name_H-M   'P 1'
#
loop_
_entity.id
_entity.type
_entity.pdbx_description
1 polymer ?
#
loop_
_entity_poly.entity_id
_entity_poly.type
_entity_poly.pdbx_seq_one_letter_code
_entity_poly.pdbx_strand_id
1 'polypeptide(L)'
;MPLHTRIYRELVEPELRLATAIGLVSALLTVALSWRTVTDESLVAGGTISGGAFVVAGFLVGYLYYNRPTSRCRASTRTGLAASVGLVIVYLATMFSTLSTSSLRATIFTVVGTPIAIVLGVVIVVFFVRVTAFIGDRLAAVRSWRAEVKDTTSGDWRGTGNSKWPKYVVLYVLLLPVAAGCYFSINPQSIVSILFAIVLLLVTYIAAALLLVAVYKDAEQLHESNSPWIPNVAAYVGAPFAAFILGYYVAEFNAWDAPVEALSFLGVCWLVAASYLLDRKRSVGTV
;
A
#
# COMPACT_ATOMS: atom_id res chain seq x y z
N MET A 1 -5.15 13.67 38.31
CA MET A 1 -5.97 12.72 37.51
C MET A 1 -5.06 11.57 37.09
N PRO A 2 -5.41 10.30 37.35
CA PRO A 2 -4.47 9.18 37.17
C PRO A 2 -4.21 8.85 35.69
N LEU A 3 -2.98 8.42 35.39
CA LEU A 3 -2.52 8.07 34.03
C LEU A 3 -3.36 6.96 33.38
N HIS A 4 -3.80 5.96 34.16
CA HIS A 4 -4.62 4.86 33.66
C HIS A 4 -5.99 5.33 33.13
N THR A 5 -6.57 6.35 33.77
CA THR A 5 -7.91 6.86 33.41
C THR A 5 -7.84 7.72 32.14
N ARG A 6 -6.70 8.37 31.88
CA ARG A 6 -6.43 9.10 30.64
C ARG A 6 -6.24 8.14 29.47
N ILE A 7 -5.45 7.07 29.67
CA ILE A 7 -5.21 6.02 28.68
C ILE A 7 -6.52 5.29 28.36
N TYR A 8 -7.31 4.90 29.37
CA TYR A 8 -8.59 4.23 29.14
C TYR A 8 -9.60 5.13 28.42
N ARG A 9 -9.69 6.41 28.80
CA ARG A 9 -10.58 7.36 28.13
C ARG A 9 -10.17 7.57 26.67
N GLU A 10 -8.88 7.72 26.40
CA GLU A 10 -8.39 7.72 25.02
C GLU A 10 -8.78 6.41 24.34
N LEU A 11 -8.45 5.23 24.88
CA LEU A 11 -8.78 3.92 24.29
C LEU A 11 -10.27 3.67 24.03
N VAL A 12 -11.16 4.35 24.75
CA VAL A 12 -12.61 4.13 24.70
C VAL A 12 -13.38 5.28 24.03
N GLU A 13 -12.68 6.33 23.55
CA GLU A 13 -13.28 7.41 22.73
C GLU A 13 -14.12 6.78 21.61
N PRO A 14 -15.46 6.99 21.59
CA PRO A 14 -16.36 6.29 20.67
C PRO A 14 -15.99 6.52 19.21
N GLU A 15 -15.41 7.69 18.92
CA GLU A 15 -14.91 8.06 17.62
C GLU A 15 -13.69 7.25 17.16
N LEU A 16 -12.87 6.69 18.06
CA LEU A 16 -11.63 5.98 17.73
C LEU A 16 -11.69 4.46 18.02
N ARG A 17 -12.82 3.96 18.51
CA ARG A 17 -13.03 2.52 18.79
C ARG A 17 -12.86 1.68 17.53
N LEU A 18 -13.43 2.12 16.40
CA LEU A 18 -13.32 1.40 15.14
C LEU A 18 -11.87 1.32 14.64
N ALA A 19 -11.13 2.44 14.68
CA ALA A 19 -9.71 2.47 14.33
C ALA A 19 -8.87 1.52 15.21
N THR A 20 -9.19 1.43 16.50
CA THR A 20 -8.52 0.51 17.44
C THR A 20 -8.86 -0.95 17.13
N ALA A 21 -10.14 -1.26 16.88
CA ALA A 21 -10.59 -2.60 16.53
C ALA A 21 -9.95 -3.10 15.23
N ILE A 22 -9.89 -2.25 14.19
CA ILE A 22 -9.20 -2.58 12.93
C ILE A 22 -7.72 -2.89 13.19
N GLY A 23 -7.05 -2.10 14.04
CA GLY A 23 -5.66 -2.36 14.42
C GLY A 23 -5.48 -3.69 15.15
N LEU A 24 -6.37 -4.03 16.09
CA LEU A 24 -6.32 -5.30 16.82
C LEU A 24 -6.60 -6.51 15.93
N VAL A 25 -7.56 -6.41 15.02
CA VAL A 25 -7.81 -7.47 14.02
C VAL A 25 -6.59 -7.66 13.13
N SER A 26 -5.95 -6.57 12.71
CA SER A 26 -4.68 -6.64 11.98
C SER A 26 -3.60 -7.33 12.79
N ALA A 27 -3.48 -7.03 14.09
CA ALA A 27 -2.50 -7.69 14.96
C ALA A 27 -2.71 -9.21 15.01
N LEU A 28 -3.96 -9.67 15.16
CA LEU A 28 -4.30 -11.10 15.17
C LEU A 28 -3.95 -11.79 13.85
N LEU A 29 -4.28 -11.15 12.72
CA LEU A 29 -3.92 -11.66 11.39
C LEU A 29 -2.41 -11.71 11.19
N THR A 30 -1.67 -10.69 11.62
CA THR A 30 -0.20 -10.68 11.55
C THR A 30 0.40 -11.84 12.33
N VAL A 31 -0.08 -12.11 13.56
CA VAL A 31 0.40 -13.23 14.37
C VAL A 31 0.15 -14.56 13.66
N ALA A 32 -1.07 -14.78 13.16
CA ALA A 32 -1.42 -16.01 12.47
C ALA A 32 -0.58 -16.23 11.19
N LEU A 33 -0.43 -15.20 10.36
CA LEU A 33 0.31 -15.28 9.11
C LEU A 33 1.83 -15.40 9.30
N SER A 34 2.36 -14.89 10.41
CA SER A 34 3.81 -14.92 10.70
C SER A 34 4.18 -16.10 11.62
N TRP A 35 3.23 -16.96 12.01
CA TRP A 35 3.52 -18.04 12.96
C TRP A 35 4.55 -19.04 12.43
N ARG A 36 4.54 -19.31 11.11
CA ARG A 36 5.48 -20.24 10.46
C ARG A 36 6.95 -19.82 10.64
N THR A 37 7.21 -18.52 10.77
CA THR A 37 8.57 -17.98 10.95
C THR A 37 9.05 -18.11 12.39
N VAL A 38 8.14 -18.26 13.34
CA VAL A 38 8.47 -18.48 14.76
C VAL A 38 8.97 -19.91 14.98
N THR A 39 8.44 -20.86 14.20
CA THR A 39 8.77 -22.29 14.26
C THR A 39 10.00 -22.69 13.43
N ASP A 40 10.56 -21.76 12.66
CA ASP A 40 11.71 -22.04 11.79
C ASP A 40 13.03 -21.69 12.49
N GLU A 41 13.80 -22.71 12.86
CA GLU A 41 15.05 -22.58 13.61
C GLU A 41 16.20 -21.96 12.78
N SER A 42 16.03 -21.86 11.46
CA SER A 42 17.03 -21.27 10.56
C SER A 42 16.99 -19.74 10.51
N LEU A 43 15.90 -19.12 10.99
CA LEU A 43 15.73 -17.68 11.02
C LEU A 43 16.27 -17.08 12.33
N VAL A 44 17.47 -16.52 12.28
CA VAL A 44 18.06 -15.78 13.40
C VAL A 44 17.25 -14.52 13.71
N ALA A 45 17.02 -14.26 15.01
CA ALA A 45 16.49 -13.04 15.63
C ALA A 45 16.05 -11.93 14.67
N GLY A 46 14.76 -11.92 14.31
CA GLY A 46 14.14 -10.88 13.48
C GLY A 46 12.86 -11.33 12.81
N GLY A 47 12.79 -12.60 12.38
CA GLY A 47 11.64 -13.18 11.68
C GLY A 47 11.26 -12.44 10.39
N THR A 48 10.39 -13.02 9.59
CA THR A 48 9.73 -12.30 8.49
C THR A 48 8.29 -12.00 8.90
N ILE A 49 7.91 -10.72 8.90
CA ILE A 49 6.54 -10.32 9.24
C ILE A 49 5.76 -10.07 7.97
N SER A 50 4.59 -10.70 7.85
CA SER A 50 3.64 -10.36 6.80
C SER A 50 3.03 -8.97 7.06
N GLY A 51 3.53 -7.97 6.33
CA GLY A 51 3.10 -6.57 6.45
C GLY A 51 1.74 -6.27 5.82
N GLY A 52 1.15 -7.21 5.07
CA GLY A 52 -0.09 -7.00 4.31
C GLY A 52 -1.27 -6.58 5.19
N ALA A 53 -1.41 -7.16 6.39
CA ALA A 53 -2.47 -6.82 7.32
C ALA A 53 -2.41 -5.34 7.75
N PHE A 54 -1.21 -4.81 7.98
CA PHE A 54 -1.02 -3.40 8.36
C PHE A 54 -1.44 -2.44 7.24
N VAL A 55 -1.10 -2.79 5.99
CA VAL A 55 -1.45 -2.00 4.81
C VAL A 55 -2.97 -1.93 4.64
N VAL A 56 -3.66 -3.08 4.76
CA VAL A 56 -5.12 -3.15 4.67
C VAL A 56 -5.78 -2.37 5.81
N ALA A 57 -5.27 -2.50 7.03
CA ALA A 57 -5.79 -1.78 8.20
C ALA A 57 -5.69 -0.25 8.03
N GLY A 58 -4.53 0.25 7.59
CA GLY A 58 -4.35 1.68 7.34
C GLY A 58 -5.24 2.18 6.23
N PHE A 59 -5.32 1.45 5.11
CA PHE A 59 -6.21 1.77 4.00
C PHE A 59 -7.68 1.90 4.44
N LEU A 60 -8.21 0.90 5.16
CA LEU A 60 -9.58 0.89 5.67
C LEU A 60 -9.85 2.08 6.59
N VAL A 61 -8.91 2.40 7.48
CA VAL A 61 -9.05 3.53 8.41
C VAL A 61 -9.06 4.85 7.65
N GLY A 62 -8.17 5.03 6.68
CA GLY A 62 -8.19 6.20 5.79
C GLY A 62 -9.52 6.38 5.08
N TYR A 63 -10.04 5.28 4.53
CA TYR A 63 -11.31 5.28 3.80
C TYR A 63 -12.53 5.57 4.68
N LEU A 64 -12.61 4.95 5.86
CA LEU A 64 -13.76 5.04 6.77
C LEU A 64 -13.80 6.35 7.59
N TYR A 65 -12.63 6.95 7.81
CA TYR A 65 -12.50 8.24 8.51
C TYR A 65 -12.44 9.44 7.56
N TYR A 66 -12.64 9.23 6.26
CA TYR A 66 -12.79 10.32 5.31
C TYR A 66 -13.97 11.22 5.72
N ASN A 67 -13.72 12.52 5.78
CA ASN A 67 -14.70 13.56 6.14
C ASN A 67 -15.35 13.41 7.53
N ARG A 68 -14.72 12.65 8.45
CA ARG A 68 -15.14 12.59 9.86
C ARG A 68 -14.55 13.76 10.66
N PRO A 69 -15.22 14.21 11.73
CA PRO A 69 -14.72 15.29 12.60
C PRO A 69 -13.40 14.89 13.30
N THR A 70 -13.20 13.59 13.53
CA THR A 70 -11.97 13.05 14.10
C THR A 70 -10.82 13.10 13.09
N SER A 71 -9.67 13.63 13.49
CA SER A 71 -8.54 13.75 12.57
C SER A 71 -7.99 12.37 12.14
N ARG A 72 -7.87 12.17 10.81
CA ARG A 72 -7.28 10.99 10.17
C ARG A 72 -5.91 10.64 10.75
N CYS A 73 -5.08 11.64 11.08
CA CYS A 73 -3.77 11.43 11.69
C CYS A 73 -3.88 10.75 13.06
N ARG A 74 -4.87 11.11 13.89
CA ARG A 74 -5.07 10.47 15.20
C ARG A 74 -5.60 9.04 15.05
N ALA A 75 -6.56 8.82 14.15
CA ALA A 75 -7.10 7.49 13.86
C ALA A 75 -6.04 6.52 13.32
N SER A 76 -5.31 6.91 12.28
CA SER A 76 -4.25 6.07 11.67
C SER A 76 -3.10 5.76 12.63
N THR A 77 -2.64 6.73 13.43
CA THR A 77 -1.59 6.49 14.44
C THR A 77 -2.03 5.43 15.43
N ARG A 78 -3.28 5.50 15.88
CA ARG A 78 -3.83 4.57 16.85
C ARG A 78 -4.03 3.18 16.28
N THR A 79 -4.48 3.07 15.04
CA THR A 79 -4.53 1.79 14.32
C THR A 79 -3.14 1.19 14.20
N GLY A 80 -2.12 1.99 13.84
CA GLY A 80 -0.74 1.52 13.74
C GLY A 80 -0.19 1.03 15.08
N LEU A 81 -0.44 1.75 16.17
CA LEU A 81 -0.05 1.33 17.52
C LEU A 81 -0.76 0.04 17.94
N ALA A 82 -2.07 -0.07 17.72
CA ALA A 82 -2.83 -1.28 18.02
C ALA A 82 -2.38 -2.48 17.18
N ALA A 83 -2.10 -2.27 15.89
CA ALA A 83 -1.60 -3.31 15.00
C ALA A 83 -0.19 -3.79 15.37
N SER A 84 0.63 -2.88 15.89
CA SER A 84 2.00 -3.19 16.34
C SER A 84 2.04 -4.22 17.48
N VAL A 85 0.93 -4.45 18.19
CA VAL A 85 0.82 -5.52 19.20
C VAL A 85 1.14 -6.89 18.58
N GLY A 86 0.68 -7.15 17.35
CA GLY A 86 0.97 -8.40 16.66
C GLY A 86 2.45 -8.56 16.35
N LEU A 87 3.11 -7.47 15.93
CA LEU A 87 4.56 -7.44 15.71
C LEU A 87 5.32 -7.75 17.00
N VAL A 88 4.96 -7.11 18.11
CA VAL A 88 5.59 -7.34 19.41
C VAL A 88 5.48 -8.80 19.83
N ILE A 89 4.30 -9.41 19.68
CA ILE A 89 4.07 -10.83 20.00
C ILE A 89 5.00 -11.73 19.18
N VAL A 90 5.08 -11.53 17.86
CA VAL A 90 5.92 -12.34 16.96
C VAL A 90 7.41 -12.18 17.29
N TYR A 91 7.88 -10.94 17.52
CA TYR A 91 9.28 -10.68 17.87
C TYR A 91 9.66 -11.30 19.21
N LEU A 92 8.79 -11.22 20.22
CA LEU A 92 9.03 -11.85 21.52
C LEU A 92 9.04 -13.37 21.40
N ALA A 93 8.09 -13.98 20.66
CA ALA A 93 8.05 -15.41 20.45
C ALA A 93 9.31 -15.93 19.73
N THR A 94 9.76 -15.21 18.70
CA THR A 94 11.00 -15.52 17.96
C THR A 94 12.23 -15.40 18.86
N MET A 95 12.28 -14.36 19.71
CA MET A 95 13.34 -14.20 20.70
C MET A 95 13.39 -15.37 21.67
N PHE A 96 12.25 -15.80 22.23
CA PHE A 96 12.20 -16.95 23.14
C PHE A 96 12.68 -18.24 22.47
N SER A 97 12.25 -18.50 21.23
CA SER A 97 12.70 -19.65 20.44
C SER A 97 14.22 -19.63 20.19
N THR A 98 14.76 -18.46 19.88
CA THR A 98 16.21 -18.27 19.65
C THR A 98 17.02 -18.47 20.94
N LEU A 99 16.50 -18.03 22.09
CA LEU A 99 17.18 -18.18 23.38
C LEU A 99 17.31 -19.66 23.81
N SER A 100 16.40 -20.53 23.40
CA SER A 100 16.45 -21.96 23.73
C SER A 100 17.50 -22.75 22.93
N THR A 101 17.98 -22.21 21.81
CA THR A 101 18.78 -22.96 20.82
C THR A 101 20.15 -22.33 20.54
N SER A 102 20.44 -21.14 21.08
CA SER A 102 21.58 -20.33 20.66
C SER A 102 22.76 -20.28 21.65
N SER A 103 23.95 -19.95 21.11
CA SER A 103 25.17 -19.74 21.89
C SER A 103 25.10 -18.44 22.73
N LEU A 104 25.89 -18.35 23.82
CA LEU A 104 25.90 -17.20 24.74
C LEU A 104 26.10 -15.84 24.05
N ARG A 105 26.89 -15.80 22.97
CA ARG A 105 27.11 -14.60 22.15
C ARG A 105 25.84 -14.19 21.40
N ALA A 106 25.15 -15.15 20.79
CA ALA A 106 23.89 -14.93 20.07
C ALA A 106 22.75 -14.53 21.03
N THR A 107 22.74 -15.08 22.25
CA THR A 107 21.82 -14.67 23.32
C THR A 107 21.95 -13.19 23.67
N ILE A 108 23.18 -12.68 23.87
CA ILE A 108 23.41 -11.26 24.19
C ILE A 108 22.93 -10.36 23.04
N PHE A 109 23.28 -10.69 21.80
CA PHE A 109 22.83 -9.93 20.63
C PHE A 109 21.29 -9.91 20.49
N THR A 110 20.63 -11.03 20.78
CA THR A 110 19.17 -11.13 20.70
C THR A 110 18.50 -10.31 21.81
N VAL A 111 18.99 -10.41 23.06
CA VAL A 111 18.41 -9.67 24.20
C VAL A 111 18.51 -8.16 24.03
N VAL A 112 19.62 -7.65 23.47
CA VAL A 112 19.80 -6.21 23.22
C VAL A 112 19.17 -5.76 21.90
N GLY A 113 19.27 -6.58 20.86
CA GLY A 113 18.78 -6.28 19.52
C GLY A 113 17.25 -6.28 19.41
N THR A 114 16.57 -7.22 20.06
CA THR A 114 15.12 -7.38 19.95
C THR A 114 14.34 -6.15 20.44
N PRO A 115 14.64 -5.52 21.60
CA PRO A 115 13.97 -4.29 22.01
C PRO A 115 14.13 -3.13 21.00
N ILE A 116 15.34 -2.98 20.45
CA ILE A 116 15.63 -1.96 19.44
C ILE A 116 14.83 -2.25 18.16
N ALA A 117 14.84 -3.50 17.71
CA ALA A 117 14.10 -3.94 16.54
C ALA A 117 12.58 -3.78 16.72
N ILE A 118 12.05 -4.03 17.92
CA ILE A 118 10.64 -3.79 18.25
C ILE A 118 10.32 -2.31 18.11
N VAL A 119 11.10 -1.41 18.72
CA VAL A 119 10.85 0.03 18.66
C VAL A 119 10.88 0.52 17.21
N LEU A 120 11.91 0.14 16.44
CA LEU A 120 12.01 0.46 15.02
C LEU A 120 10.83 -0.11 14.22
N GLY A 121 10.47 -1.37 14.49
CA GLY A 121 9.34 -2.06 13.86
C GLY A 121 8.02 -1.34 14.10
N VAL A 122 7.74 -0.92 15.34
CA VAL A 122 6.54 -0.12 15.67
C VAL A 122 6.52 1.20 14.91
N VAL A 123 7.64 1.93 14.88
CA VAL A 123 7.73 3.21 14.14
C VAL A 123 7.46 2.99 12.65
N ILE A 124 8.04 1.94 12.06
CA ILE A 124 7.85 1.56 10.66
C ILE A 124 6.38 1.18 10.40
N VAL A 125 5.77 0.35 11.24
CA VAL A 125 4.36 -0.05 11.11
C VAL A 125 3.44 1.16 11.16
N VAL A 126 3.62 2.05 12.15
CA VAL A 126 2.83 3.29 12.27
C VAL A 126 3.01 4.18 11.04
N PHE A 127 4.23 4.30 10.52
CA PHE A 127 4.51 5.05 9.31
C PHE A 127 3.75 4.46 8.09
N PHE A 128 3.85 3.16 7.85
CA PHE A 128 3.15 2.50 6.75
C PHE A 128 1.62 2.59 6.88
N VAL A 129 1.08 2.43 8.08
CA VAL A 129 -0.36 2.59 8.35
C VAL A 129 -0.81 4.03 8.05
N ARG A 130 0.00 5.04 8.37
CA ARG A 130 -0.30 6.45 8.03
C ARG A 130 -0.27 6.70 6.53
N VAL A 131 0.74 6.17 5.82
CA VAL A 131 0.85 6.31 4.37
C VAL A 131 -0.34 5.67 3.67
N THR A 132 -0.72 4.45 4.08
CA THR A 132 -1.84 3.73 3.50
C THR A 132 -3.19 4.35 3.86
N ALA A 133 -3.33 4.92 5.06
CA ALA A 133 -4.49 5.72 5.44
C ALA A 133 -4.60 7.01 4.61
N PHE A 134 -3.49 7.65 4.27
CA PHE A 134 -3.50 8.79 3.35
C PHE A 134 -4.05 8.38 1.98
N ILE A 135 -3.63 7.22 1.46
CA ILE A 135 -4.13 6.69 0.18
C ILE A 135 -5.63 6.39 0.26
N GLY A 136 -6.09 5.71 1.32
CA GLY A 136 -7.51 5.39 1.52
C GLY A 136 -8.40 6.63 1.60
N ASP A 137 -7.93 7.69 2.26
CA ASP A 137 -8.60 8.98 2.35
C ASP A 137 -8.72 9.68 0.99
N ARG A 138 -7.65 9.66 0.18
CA ARG A 138 -7.69 10.19 -1.19
C ARG A 138 -8.68 9.44 -2.09
N LEU A 139 -8.79 8.12 -1.93
CA LEU A 139 -9.76 7.33 -2.68
C LEU A 139 -11.20 7.59 -2.26
N ALA A 140 -11.45 7.80 -0.96
CA ALA A 140 -12.75 8.19 -0.47
C ALA A 140 -13.17 9.57 -0.99
N ALA A 141 -12.23 10.52 -1.10
CA ALA A 141 -12.46 11.83 -1.71
C ALA A 141 -12.92 11.74 -3.16
N VAL A 142 -12.21 10.97 -4.00
CA VAL A 142 -12.62 10.79 -5.39
C VAL A 142 -14.00 10.14 -5.50
N ARG A 143 -14.33 9.20 -4.60
CA ARG A 143 -15.66 8.58 -4.56
C ARG A 143 -16.74 9.61 -4.26
N SER A 144 -16.54 10.52 -3.31
CA SER A 144 -17.53 11.56 -3.02
C SER A 144 -17.67 12.54 -4.19
N TRP A 145 -16.58 12.96 -4.82
CA TRP A 145 -16.64 13.85 -5.99
C TRP A 145 -17.43 13.22 -7.12
N ARG A 146 -17.22 11.93 -7.39
CA ARG A 146 -17.96 11.19 -8.42
C ARG A 146 -19.45 11.07 -8.09
N ALA A 147 -19.82 10.91 -6.81
CA ALA A 147 -21.21 10.87 -6.40
C ALA A 147 -21.89 12.24 -6.63
N GLU A 148 -21.21 13.32 -6.26
CA GLU A 148 -21.70 14.70 -6.47
C GLU A 148 -21.95 15.02 -7.96
N VAL A 149 -21.03 14.64 -8.84
CA VAL A 149 -21.18 14.83 -10.29
C VAL A 149 -22.32 14.00 -10.87
N LYS A 150 -22.61 12.81 -10.32
CA LYS A 150 -23.73 11.97 -10.77
C LYS A 150 -25.09 12.62 -10.44
N ASP A 151 -25.15 13.35 -9.34
CA ASP A 151 -26.38 13.97 -8.84
C ASP A 151 -26.64 15.37 -9.43
N THR A 152 -25.62 15.99 -10.05
CA THR A 152 -25.72 17.32 -10.68
C THR A 152 -25.85 17.23 -12.20
N THR A 153 -26.95 17.75 -12.75
CA THR A 153 -27.14 17.91 -14.20
C THR A 153 -26.23 19.03 -14.70
N SER A 154 -25.04 18.69 -15.19
CA SER A 154 -23.94 19.61 -15.51
C SER A 154 -24.32 20.63 -16.61
N GLY A 155 -24.78 21.83 -16.22
CA GLY A 155 -25.10 22.91 -17.15
C GLY A 155 -23.93 23.85 -17.50
N ASP A 156 -22.86 23.87 -16.69
CA ASP A 156 -21.81 24.90 -16.75
C ASP A 156 -20.38 24.33 -16.96
N TRP A 157 -20.27 23.21 -17.67
CA TRP A 157 -18.96 22.64 -18.02
C TRP A 157 -18.30 23.49 -19.11
N ARG A 158 -17.25 24.24 -18.73
CA ARG A 158 -16.38 24.94 -19.68
C ARG A 158 -15.37 23.96 -20.24
N GLY A 159 -15.70 23.38 -21.38
CA GLY A 159 -14.87 22.38 -22.03
C GLY A 159 -13.41 22.78 -22.22
N THR A 160 -12.55 21.75 -22.21
CA THR A 160 -11.07 21.76 -22.27
C THR A 160 -10.35 22.09 -20.95
N GLY A 161 -10.47 21.19 -19.98
CA GLY A 161 -9.53 21.12 -18.86
C GLY A 161 -8.12 20.85 -19.41
N ASN A 162 -7.26 21.87 -19.36
CA ASN A 162 -5.84 21.82 -19.74
C ASN A 162 -4.99 20.97 -18.75
N SER A 163 -5.50 19.79 -18.39
CA SER A 163 -4.82 18.92 -17.45
C SER A 163 -3.56 18.36 -18.08
N LYS A 164 -2.43 18.53 -17.40
CA LYS A 164 -1.12 18.05 -17.86
C LYS A 164 -0.86 16.61 -17.43
N TRP A 165 -1.68 16.06 -16.52
CA TRP A 165 -1.45 14.77 -15.86
C TRP A 165 -1.57 13.54 -16.78
N PRO A 166 -2.51 13.47 -17.74
CA PRO A 166 -2.63 12.30 -18.61
C PRO A 166 -1.39 12.04 -19.46
N LYS A 167 -0.55 13.06 -19.72
CA LYS A 167 0.73 12.90 -20.43
C LYS A 167 1.65 11.89 -19.74
N TYR A 168 1.65 11.84 -18.41
CA TYR A 168 2.42 10.84 -17.66
C TYR A 168 1.83 9.43 -17.81
N VAL A 169 0.50 9.33 -17.94
CA VAL A 169 -0.17 8.06 -18.21
C VAL A 169 0.16 7.56 -19.61
N VAL A 170 0.16 8.44 -20.62
CA VAL A 170 0.60 8.12 -21.99
C VAL A 170 2.05 7.66 -21.99
N LEU A 171 2.94 8.37 -21.29
CA LEU A 171 4.35 8.00 -21.18
C LEU A 171 4.51 6.58 -20.61
N TYR A 172 3.78 6.25 -19.54
CA TYR A 172 3.82 4.90 -18.96
C TYR A 172 3.33 3.81 -19.93
N VAL A 173 2.20 4.05 -20.60
CA VAL A 173 1.60 3.10 -21.55
C VAL A 173 2.54 2.79 -22.72
N LEU A 174 3.33 3.78 -23.16
CA LEU A 174 4.35 3.60 -24.20
C LEU A 174 5.64 2.96 -23.67
N LEU A 175 6.05 3.32 -22.45
CA LEU A 175 7.30 2.87 -21.85
C LEU A 175 7.25 1.38 -21.46
N LEU A 176 6.13 0.90 -20.91
CA LEU A 176 6.08 -0.46 -20.38
C LEU A 176 6.28 -1.55 -21.44
N PRO A 177 5.65 -1.54 -22.63
CA PRO A 177 5.89 -2.56 -23.65
C PRO A 177 7.34 -2.60 -24.11
N VAL A 178 7.98 -1.44 -24.24
CA VAL A 178 9.41 -1.33 -24.59
C VAL A 178 10.27 -1.91 -23.48
N ALA A 179 9.99 -1.55 -22.22
CA ALA A 179 10.72 -2.07 -21.07
C ALA A 179 10.52 -3.59 -20.92
N ALA A 180 9.31 -4.11 -21.12
CA ALA A 180 9.03 -5.54 -21.10
C ALA A 180 9.78 -6.27 -22.23
N GLY A 181 9.74 -5.75 -23.46
CA GLY A 181 10.47 -6.31 -24.60
C GLY A 181 11.98 -6.36 -24.35
N CYS A 182 12.55 -5.28 -23.80
CA CYS A 182 13.94 -5.24 -23.36
C CYS A 182 14.21 -6.28 -22.26
N TYR A 183 13.39 -6.31 -21.20
CA TYR A 183 13.55 -7.23 -20.07
C TYR A 183 13.57 -8.70 -20.50
N PHE A 184 12.62 -9.12 -21.35
CA PHE A 184 12.54 -10.50 -21.83
C PHE A 184 13.60 -10.86 -22.89
N SER A 185 14.18 -9.87 -23.57
CA SER A 185 15.25 -10.10 -24.56
C SER A 185 16.63 -10.22 -23.92
N ILE A 186 16.78 -9.79 -22.67
CA ILE A 186 18.06 -9.79 -21.96
C ILE A 186 18.37 -11.21 -21.48
N ASN A 187 19.47 -11.77 -21.99
CA ASN A 187 20.01 -13.04 -21.51
C ASN A 187 21.01 -12.75 -20.38
N PRO A 188 20.82 -13.25 -19.14
CA PRO A 188 21.61 -12.86 -17.96
C PRO A 188 22.98 -13.54 -17.94
N GLN A 189 23.80 -13.28 -18.95
CA GLN A 189 25.16 -13.82 -19.06
C GLN A 189 26.24 -12.82 -18.61
N SER A 190 25.88 -11.54 -18.41
CA SER A 190 26.82 -10.50 -17.97
C SER A 190 26.27 -9.63 -16.85
N ILE A 191 27.18 -9.11 -16.01
CA ILE A 191 26.85 -8.17 -14.92
C ILE A 191 26.19 -6.89 -15.48
N VAL A 192 26.63 -6.43 -16.65
CA VAL A 192 26.04 -5.26 -17.33
C VAL A 192 24.58 -5.50 -17.68
N SER A 193 24.25 -6.69 -18.20
CA SER A 193 22.89 -7.13 -18.50
C SER A 193 22.00 -7.15 -17.25
N ILE A 194 22.52 -7.68 -16.14
CA ILE A 194 21.80 -7.72 -14.85
C ILE A 194 21.56 -6.30 -14.32
N LEU A 195 22.58 -5.44 -14.31
CA LEU A 195 22.46 -4.03 -13.89
C LEU A 195 21.45 -3.27 -14.74
N PHE A 196 21.47 -3.47 -16.06
CA PHE A 196 20.53 -2.85 -16.97
C PHE A 196 19.09 -3.30 -16.69
N ALA A 197 18.85 -4.60 -16.43
CA ALA A 197 17.54 -5.11 -16.05
C ALA A 197 17.04 -4.51 -14.71
N ILE A 198 17.92 -4.36 -13.72
CA ILE A 198 17.59 -3.72 -12.43
C ILE A 198 17.20 -2.26 -12.63
N VAL A 199 18.00 -1.48 -13.40
CA VAL A 199 17.70 -0.08 -13.69
C VAL A 199 16.38 0.05 -14.44
N LEU A 200 16.13 -0.83 -15.42
CA LEU A 200 14.90 -0.85 -16.19
C LEU A 200 13.68 -1.11 -15.30
N LEU A 201 13.76 -2.10 -14.41
CA LEU A 201 12.72 -2.37 -13.42
C LEU A 201 12.47 -1.15 -12.53
N LEU A 202 13.52 -0.54 -11.99
CA LEU A 202 13.42 0.63 -11.12
C LEU A 202 12.74 1.82 -11.83
N VAL A 203 13.11 2.07 -13.09
CA VAL A 203 12.46 3.09 -13.94
C VAL A 203 10.97 2.77 -14.15
N THR A 204 10.61 1.51 -14.43
CA THR A 204 9.19 1.12 -14.59
C THR A 204 8.38 1.28 -13.31
N TYR A 205 8.95 1.01 -12.14
CA TYR A 205 8.30 1.24 -10.85
C TYR A 205 8.08 2.73 -10.56
N ILE A 206 9.08 3.56 -10.84
CA ILE A 206 8.93 5.02 -10.71
C ILE A 206 7.84 5.53 -11.65
N ALA A 207 7.83 5.05 -12.90
CA ALA A 207 6.81 5.42 -13.88
C ALA A 207 5.41 4.95 -13.45
N ALA A 208 5.27 3.77 -12.85
CA ALA A 208 4.01 3.29 -12.27
C ALA A 208 3.55 4.17 -11.10
N ALA A 209 4.46 4.56 -10.19
CA ALA A 209 4.13 5.47 -9.10
C ALA A 209 3.65 6.85 -9.61
N LEU A 210 4.33 7.39 -10.62
CA LEU A 210 3.93 8.64 -11.28
C LEU A 210 2.56 8.52 -11.95
N LEU A 211 2.26 7.36 -12.57
CA LEU A 211 0.95 7.09 -13.14
C LEU A 211 -0.16 7.15 -12.09
N LEU A 212 0.02 6.49 -10.94
CA LEU A 212 -1.00 6.47 -9.88
C LEU A 212 -1.27 7.90 -9.36
N VAL A 213 -0.21 8.70 -9.18
CA VAL A 213 -0.31 10.11 -8.80
C VAL A 213 -1.01 10.93 -9.89
N ALA A 214 -0.67 10.70 -11.16
CA ALA A 214 -1.25 11.41 -12.29
C ALA A 214 -2.76 11.14 -12.43
N VAL A 215 -3.20 9.89 -12.27
CA VAL A 215 -4.62 9.52 -12.32
C VAL A 215 -5.41 10.20 -11.20
N TYR A 216 -4.86 10.25 -9.98
CA TYR A 216 -5.48 10.98 -8.87
C TYR A 216 -5.52 12.49 -9.15
N LYS A 217 -4.42 13.09 -9.62
CA LYS A 217 -4.32 14.52 -9.87
C LYS A 217 -5.19 15.00 -11.03
N ASP A 218 -5.36 14.19 -12.08
CA ASP A 218 -6.34 14.46 -13.13
C ASP A 218 -7.77 14.42 -12.57
N ALA A 219 -8.08 13.47 -11.67
CA ALA A 219 -9.39 13.41 -11.01
C ALA A 219 -9.70 14.66 -10.18
N GLU A 220 -8.71 15.14 -9.42
CA GLU A 220 -8.80 16.37 -8.61
C GLU A 220 -9.06 17.59 -9.51
N GLN A 221 -8.28 17.75 -10.60
CA GLN A 221 -8.47 18.86 -11.54
C GLN A 221 -9.81 18.79 -12.29
N LEU A 222 -10.26 17.59 -12.66
CA LEU A 222 -11.55 17.40 -13.31
C LEU A 222 -12.69 17.80 -12.37
N HIS A 223 -12.61 17.44 -11.09
CA HIS A 223 -13.57 17.87 -10.09
C HIS A 223 -13.58 19.40 -9.91
N GLU A 224 -12.42 20.04 -9.75
CA GLU A 224 -12.30 21.50 -9.64
C GLU A 224 -12.86 22.25 -10.87
N SER A 225 -12.76 21.63 -12.06
CA SER A 225 -13.29 22.18 -13.30
C SER A 225 -14.78 21.88 -13.55
N ASN A 226 -15.48 21.28 -12.58
CA ASN A 226 -16.88 20.82 -12.71
C ASN A 226 -17.09 19.90 -13.92
N SER A 227 -16.13 19.01 -14.18
CA SER A 227 -16.22 18.02 -15.24
C SER A 227 -17.43 17.10 -15.02
N PRO A 228 -18.20 16.78 -16.08
CA PRO A 228 -19.29 15.79 -16.01
C PRO A 228 -18.77 14.36 -15.79
N TRP A 229 -17.46 14.15 -15.84
CA TRP A 229 -16.82 12.87 -15.61
C TRP A 229 -15.63 12.98 -14.66
N ILE A 230 -15.58 12.07 -13.69
CA ILE A 230 -14.48 11.90 -12.76
C ILE A 230 -14.04 10.43 -12.82
N PRO A 231 -12.74 10.11 -12.98
CA PRO A 231 -12.25 8.73 -13.11
C PRO A 231 -12.49 7.89 -11.86
N ASN A 232 -12.62 6.57 -12.03
CA ASN A 232 -12.78 5.63 -10.92
C ASN A 232 -11.41 5.29 -10.35
N VAL A 233 -10.82 6.22 -9.60
CA VAL A 233 -9.46 6.05 -9.06
C VAL A 233 -9.34 4.80 -8.20
N ALA A 234 -10.41 4.36 -7.52
CA ALA A 234 -10.40 3.10 -6.78
C ALA A 234 -10.19 1.87 -7.68
N ALA A 235 -10.84 1.83 -8.85
CA ALA A 235 -10.60 0.77 -9.82
C ALA A 235 -9.20 0.91 -10.45
N TYR A 236 -8.80 2.13 -10.83
CA TYR A 236 -7.54 2.33 -11.55
C TYR A 236 -6.28 2.19 -10.68
N VAL A 237 -6.38 2.49 -9.39
CA VAL A 237 -5.26 2.34 -8.43
C VAL A 237 -5.36 1.00 -7.71
N GLY A 238 -6.56 0.55 -7.35
CA GLY A 238 -6.76 -0.66 -6.56
C GLY A 238 -6.49 -1.96 -7.33
N ALA A 239 -6.85 -2.04 -8.62
CA ALA A 239 -6.68 -3.26 -9.40
C ALA A 239 -5.20 -3.70 -9.53
N PRO A 240 -4.23 -2.81 -9.82
CA PRO A 240 -2.81 -3.19 -9.82
C PRO A 240 -2.32 -3.74 -8.47
N PHE A 241 -2.68 -3.11 -7.35
CA PHE A 241 -2.31 -3.62 -6.03
C PHE A 241 -2.96 -4.97 -5.71
N ALA A 242 -4.23 -5.16 -6.08
CA ALA A 242 -4.89 -6.46 -5.93
C ALA A 242 -4.17 -7.54 -6.77
N ALA A 243 -3.75 -7.21 -8.00
CA ALA A 243 -3.01 -8.11 -8.87
C ALA A 243 -1.62 -8.46 -8.30
N PHE A 244 -0.92 -7.50 -7.68
CA PHE A 244 0.33 -7.74 -6.97
C PHE A 244 0.13 -8.78 -5.85
N ILE A 245 -0.86 -8.54 -4.98
CA ILE A 245 -1.13 -9.42 -3.84
C ILE A 245 -1.52 -10.82 -4.31
N LEU A 246 -2.42 -10.92 -5.30
CA LEU A 246 -2.81 -12.20 -5.89
C LEU A 246 -1.62 -12.91 -6.54
N GLY A 247 -0.79 -12.18 -7.29
CA GLY A 247 0.41 -12.72 -7.92
C GLY A 247 1.39 -13.29 -6.88
N TYR A 248 1.61 -12.57 -5.78
CA TYR A 248 2.45 -13.02 -4.68
C TYR A 248 1.94 -14.34 -4.07
N TYR A 249 0.66 -14.40 -3.71
CA TYR A 249 0.11 -15.63 -3.11
C TYR A 249 0.06 -16.80 -4.09
N VAL A 250 -0.17 -16.54 -5.39
CA VAL A 250 -0.12 -17.58 -6.42
C VAL A 250 1.31 -18.09 -6.61
N ALA A 251 2.31 -17.21 -6.63
CA ALA A 251 3.72 -17.61 -6.72
C ALA A 251 4.14 -18.45 -5.51
N GLU A 252 3.81 -17.99 -4.31
CA GLU A 252 4.10 -18.67 -3.05
C GLU A 252 3.43 -20.05 -2.99
N PHE A 253 2.15 -20.14 -3.37
CA PHE A 253 1.40 -21.40 -3.35
C PHE A 253 1.94 -22.43 -4.36
N ASN A 254 2.44 -21.97 -5.51
CA ASN A 254 2.97 -22.84 -6.56
C ASN A 254 4.50 -23.01 -6.52
N ALA A 255 5.17 -22.44 -5.51
CA ALA A 255 6.63 -22.43 -5.39
C ALA A 255 7.34 -21.98 -6.69
N TRP A 256 6.83 -20.92 -7.31
CA TRP A 256 7.41 -20.37 -8.53
C TRP A 256 8.59 -19.45 -8.20
N ASP A 257 9.75 -19.70 -8.80
CA ASP A 257 10.94 -18.83 -8.70
C ASP A 257 10.86 -17.57 -9.59
N ALA A 258 9.72 -17.34 -10.24
CA ALA A 258 9.49 -16.19 -11.10
C ALA A 258 8.88 -15.01 -10.32
N PRO A 259 9.22 -13.75 -10.65
CA PRO A 259 8.69 -12.56 -9.98
C PRO A 259 7.26 -12.24 -10.44
N VAL A 260 6.32 -13.17 -10.21
CA VAL A 260 4.95 -13.12 -10.73
C VAL A 260 4.16 -11.94 -10.16
N GLU A 261 4.41 -11.55 -8.90
CA GLU A 261 3.82 -10.38 -8.25
C GLU A 261 4.19 -9.07 -8.97
N ALA A 262 5.45 -8.94 -9.40
CA ALA A 262 5.91 -7.75 -10.11
C ALA A 262 5.32 -7.70 -11.52
N LEU A 263 5.32 -8.83 -12.23
CA LEU A 263 4.78 -8.93 -13.59
C LEU A 263 3.26 -8.75 -13.61
N SER A 264 2.53 -9.31 -12.65
CA SER A 264 1.08 -9.14 -12.53
C SER A 264 0.72 -7.67 -12.23
N PHE A 265 1.45 -7.03 -11.33
CA PHE A 265 1.30 -5.61 -11.03
C PHE A 265 1.50 -4.76 -12.28
N LEU A 266 2.63 -4.92 -12.98
CA LEU A 266 2.96 -4.12 -14.16
C LEU A 266 1.96 -4.35 -15.31
N GLY A 267 1.62 -5.62 -15.59
CA GLY A 267 0.67 -5.97 -16.63
C GLY A 267 -0.72 -5.40 -16.37
N VAL A 268 -1.23 -5.53 -15.15
CA VAL A 268 -2.53 -4.96 -14.78
C VAL A 268 -2.48 -3.43 -14.75
N CYS A 269 -1.39 -2.84 -14.24
CA CYS A 269 -1.19 -1.39 -14.26
C CYS A 269 -1.27 -0.84 -15.68
N TRP A 270 -0.69 -1.52 -16.66
CA TRP A 270 -0.78 -1.13 -18.08
C TRP A 270 -2.17 -1.24 -18.67
N LEU A 271 -2.87 -2.36 -18.44
CA LEU A 271 -4.26 -2.53 -18.92
C LEU A 271 -5.18 -1.45 -18.37
N VAL A 272 -5.02 -1.16 -17.09
CA VAL A 272 -5.79 -0.17 -16.36
C VAL A 272 -5.46 1.25 -16.84
N ALA A 273 -4.18 1.55 -17.10
CA ALA A 273 -3.73 2.79 -17.70
C ALA A 273 -4.33 3.03 -19.09
N ALA A 274 -4.26 2.01 -19.95
CA ALA A 274 -4.82 2.07 -21.30
C ALA A 274 -6.35 2.28 -21.26
N SER A 275 -7.03 1.56 -20.38
CA SER A 275 -8.49 1.69 -20.16
C SER A 275 -8.85 3.10 -19.69
N TYR A 276 -8.09 3.66 -18.74
CA TYR A 276 -8.26 5.03 -18.28
C TYR A 276 -8.13 6.06 -19.43
N LEU A 277 -7.12 5.91 -20.30
CA LEU A 277 -6.94 6.81 -21.44
C LEU A 277 -8.11 6.74 -22.44
N LEU A 278 -8.62 5.53 -22.69
CA LEU A 278 -9.79 5.32 -23.56
C LEU A 278 -11.05 5.94 -22.96
N ASP A 279 -11.31 5.70 -21.68
CA ASP A 279 -12.46 6.25 -20.97
C ASP A 279 -12.39 7.78 -20.93
N ARG A 280 -11.22 8.35 -20.61
CA ARG A 280 -11.01 9.80 -20.60
C ARG A 280 -11.22 10.42 -21.97
N LYS A 281 -10.69 9.81 -23.04
CA LYS A 281 -10.90 10.29 -24.42
C LYS A 281 -12.38 10.29 -24.80
N ARG A 282 -13.14 9.26 -24.39
CA ARG A 282 -14.58 9.17 -24.66
C ARG A 282 -15.38 10.20 -23.86
N SER A 283 -15.01 10.46 -22.61
CA SER A 283 -15.78 11.33 -21.72
C SER A 283 -15.42 12.81 -21.82
N VAL A 284 -14.16 13.14 -22.08
CA VAL A 284 -13.62 14.52 -22.05
C VAL A 284 -13.07 14.96 -23.41
N GLY A 285 -13.00 14.06 -24.40
CA GLY A 285 -12.55 14.36 -25.76
C GLY A 285 -11.04 14.56 -25.93
N THR A 286 -10.26 14.52 -24.85
CA THR A 286 -8.81 14.78 -24.86
C THR A 286 -8.04 13.71 -24.08
N VAL A 287 -6.76 13.55 -24.45
CA VAL A 287 -5.78 12.75 -23.71
C VAL A 287 -4.69 13.70 -23.27
#